data_AF-A0A2W4HRX3-F1
#
_entry.id   AF-A0A2W4HRX3-F1
#
_cell.length_a   1.000
_cell.length_b   1.000
_cell.length_c   1.000
_cell.angle_alpha   90.00
_cell.angle_beta   90.00
_cell.angle_gamma   90.00
#
_symmetry.space_group_name_H-M   'P 1'
#
loop_
_entity.id
_entity.type
_entity.pdbx_description
1 polymer ?
#
loop_
_entity_poly.entity_id
_entity_poly.type
_entity_poly.pdbx_seq_one_letter_code
_entity_poly.pdbx_strand_id
1 'polypeptide(L)'
;MTKKLALMLSLTTALTICLEPSFAQEKGTPAYVEKVKVTLAAIASEEDKAPSKNWLPTGKRDLKTAYRATANMEKANFALDLQDFVNNAGEKLDNLAGTYVPYSKRKSFSESWWLRHSSVYTKLSAPEREKWVDEAILDATQLRWQGLKRLNASYSASHVMAHDGLMVQLYKKQDKY
;
A
#
# COMPACT_ATOMS: atom_id res chain seq x y z
N MET A 1 -24.50 -17.49 -76.83
CA MET A 1 -25.01 -16.96 -75.55
C MET A 1 -24.23 -17.60 -74.41
N THR A 2 -23.17 -16.95 -73.96
CA THR A 2 -22.22 -17.44 -72.94
C THR A 2 -22.74 -17.12 -71.54
N LYS A 3 -22.93 -18.15 -70.71
CA LYS A 3 -23.32 -18.02 -69.30
C LYS A 3 -22.11 -17.59 -68.48
N LYS A 4 -22.25 -16.46 -67.76
CA LYS A 4 -21.29 -15.92 -66.79
C LYS A 4 -21.28 -16.78 -65.53
N LEU A 5 -20.11 -17.29 -65.13
CA LEU A 5 -19.87 -17.85 -63.80
C LEU A 5 -19.44 -16.70 -62.88
N ALA A 6 -20.24 -16.40 -61.86
CA ALA A 6 -19.88 -15.46 -60.81
C ALA A 6 -19.22 -16.24 -59.67
N LEU A 7 -17.92 -15.99 -59.45
CA LEU A 7 -17.15 -16.56 -58.36
C LEU A 7 -17.38 -15.69 -57.11
N MET A 8 -18.13 -16.20 -56.13
CA MET A 8 -18.23 -15.58 -54.80
C MET A 8 -16.96 -15.91 -54.00
N LEU A 9 -16.09 -14.92 -53.84
CA LEU A 9 -15.02 -14.95 -52.84
C LEU A 9 -15.64 -14.55 -51.50
N SER A 10 -15.85 -15.53 -50.60
CA SER A 10 -16.23 -15.25 -49.23
C SER A 10 -15.00 -14.82 -48.43
N LEU A 11 -14.97 -13.55 -48.04
CA LEU A 11 -13.95 -12.99 -47.16
C LEU A 11 -14.31 -13.39 -45.72
N THR A 12 -13.75 -14.48 -45.23
CA THR A 12 -13.86 -14.85 -43.81
C THR A 12 -12.82 -14.04 -43.04
N THR A 13 -13.23 -12.88 -42.53
CA THR A 13 -12.48 -12.16 -41.50
C THR A 13 -12.46 -13.05 -40.26
N ALA A 14 -11.34 -13.75 -40.04
CA ALA A 14 -11.08 -14.42 -38.77
C ALA A 14 -11.01 -13.33 -37.70
N LEU A 15 -12.09 -13.22 -36.92
CA LEU A 15 -12.14 -12.41 -35.71
C LEU A 15 -11.21 -13.09 -34.71
N THR A 16 -9.95 -12.64 -34.66
CA THR A 16 -9.04 -13.01 -33.57
C THR A 16 -9.60 -12.40 -32.30
N ILE A 17 -10.41 -13.19 -31.59
CA ILE A 17 -10.74 -12.92 -30.19
C ILE A 17 -9.41 -13.08 -29.45
N CYS A 18 -8.70 -11.98 -29.24
CA CYS A 18 -7.71 -11.87 -28.19
C CYS A 18 -8.47 -12.07 -26.87
N LEU A 19 -8.60 -13.32 -26.44
CA LEU A 19 -8.81 -13.64 -25.04
C LEU A 19 -7.64 -12.98 -24.31
N GLU A 20 -7.90 -11.84 -23.67
CA GLU A 20 -7.00 -11.30 -22.67
C GLU A 20 -6.69 -12.44 -21.71
N PRO A 21 -5.42 -12.83 -21.50
CA PRO A 21 -5.12 -13.76 -20.44
C PRO A 21 -5.64 -13.12 -19.17
N SER A 22 -6.58 -13.80 -18.50
CA SER A 22 -6.97 -13.45 -17.15
C SER A 22 -5.68 -13.33 -16.35
N PHE A 23 -5.26 -12.11 -16.03
CA PHE A 23 -4.03 -11.84 -15.29
C PHE A 23 -4.25 -12.27 -13.83
N ALA A 24 -4.31 -13.58 -13.61
CA ALA A 24 -4.00 -14.21 -12.35
C ALA A 24 -2.48 -14.10 -12.15
N GLN A 25 -1.99 -12.86 -12.00
CA GLN A 25 -0.59 -12.60 -11.78
C GLN A 25 -0.23 -13.16 -10.41
N GLU A 26 0.70 -14.11 -10.36
CA GLU A 26 1.09 -14.76 -9.11
C GLU A 26 1.62 -13.71 -8.11
N LYS A 27 1.09 -13.77 -6.89
CA LYS A 27 1.57 -12.95 -5.77
C LYS A 27 3.06 -13.22 -5.58
N GLY A 28 3.86 -12.16 -5.42
CA GLY A 28 5.30 -12.26 -5.17
C GLY A 28 6.19 -12.13 -6.41
N THR A 29 5.64 -11.97 -7.61
CA THR A 29 6.44 -11.60 -8.79
C THR A 29 6.88 -10.14 -8.74
N PRO A 30 8.02 -9.73 -9.35
CA PRO A 30 8.44 -8.33 -9.41
C PRO A 30 7.37 -7.40 -10.00
N ALA A 31 6.64 -7.88 -11.01
CA ALA A 31 5.56 -7.13 -11.62
C ALA A 31 4.33 -7.00 -10.71
N TYR A 32 4.04 -8.00 -9.85
CA TYR A 32 3.03 -7.85 -8.81
C TYR A 32 3.47 -6.84 -7.73
N VAL A 33 4.74 -6.88 -7.30
CA VAL A 33 5.31 -5.91 -6.34
C VAL A 33 5.19 -4.49 -6.88
N GLU A 34 5.54 -4.27 -8.16
CA GLU A 34 5.40 -2.98 -8.82
C GLU A 34 3.94 -2.54 -8.91
N LYS A 35 3.02 -3.46 -9.26
CA LYS A 35 1.57 -3.18 -9.25
C LYS A 35 1.09 -2.75 -7.86
N VAL A 36 1.56 -3.41 -6.80
CA VAL A 36 1.24 -3.02 -5.42
C VAL A 36 1.74 -1.61 -5.15
N LYS A 37 3.01 -1.36 -5.41
CA LYS A 37 3.66 -0.07 -5.19
C LYS A 37 2.94 1.09 -5.88
N VAL A 38 2.64 0.95 -7.19
CA VAL A 38 1.89 1.95 -7.95
C VAL A 38 0.51 2.19 -7.35
N THR A 39 -0.15 1.13 -6.89
CA THR A 39 -1.47 1.24 -6.27
C THR A 39 -1.42 2.00 -4.94
N LEU A 40 -0.42 1.74 -4.10
CA LEU A 40 -0.23 2.48 -2.85
C LEU A 40 0.02 3.96 -3.11
N ALA A 41 0.86 4.29 -4.11
CA ALA A 41 1.13 5.68 -4.48
C ALA A 41 -0.12 6.40 -5.00
N ALA A 42 -0.97 5.70 -5.76
CA ALA A 42 -2.25 6.23 -6.23
C ALA A 42 -3.20 6.53 -5.06
N ILE A 43 -3.33 5.60 -4.11
CA ILE A 43 -4.14 5.81 -2.90
C ILE A 43 -3.63 7.01 -2.10
N ALA A 44 -2.32 7.11 -1.86
CA ALA A 44 -1.75 8.25 -1.15
C ALA A 44 -2.08 9.58 -1.85
N SER A 45 -2.03 9.62 -3.19
CA SER A 45 -2.39 10.80 -3.99
C SER A 45 -3.86 11.17 -3.89
N GLU A 46 -4.76 10.18 -3.89
CA GLU A 46 -6.20 10.40 -3.71
C GLU A 46 -6.50 10.97 -2.32
N GLU A 47 -5.88 10.42 -1.29
CA GLU A 47 -6.10 10.81 0.10
C GLU A 47 -5.43 12.15 0.46
N ASP A 48 -4.33 12.53 -0.21
CA ASP A 48 -3.77 13.88 -0.11
C ASP A 48 -4.75 14.93 -0.68
N LYS A 49 -5.53 14.59 -1.72
CA LYS A 49 -6.49 15.49 -2.36
C LYS A 49 -7.82 15.57 -1.63
N ALA A 50 -8.32 14.41 -1.18
CA ALA A 50 -9.61 14.28 -0.53
C ALA A 50 -9.52 13.25 0.60
N PRO A 51 -9.01 13.64 1.79
CA PRO A 51 -8.83 12.72 2.90
C PRO A 51 -10.13 12.05 3.31
N SER A 52 -10.15 10.72 3.27
CA SER A 52 -11.26 9.91 3.77
C SER A 52 -11.48 10.17 5.26
N LYS A 53 -12.74 10.12 5.71
CA LYS A 53 -13.09 10.37 7.14
C LYS A 53 -12.55 9.31 8.09
N ASN A 54 -12.22 8.13 7.58
CA ASN A 54 -11.89 6.93 8.35
C ASN A 54 -10.51 6.38 7.93
N TRP A 55 -9.53 7.26 7.72
CA TRP A 55 -8.18 6.85 7.35
C TRP A 55 -7.46 6.23 8.54
N LEU A 56 -7.53 6.89 9.70
CA LEU A 56 -7.06 6.36 10.97
C LEU A 56 -8.29 5.93 11.78
N PRO A 57 -8.14 5.05 12.79
CA PRO A 57 -9.22 4.71 13.71
C PRO A 57 -9.90 5.93 14.36
N THR A 58 -9.23 7.08 14.34
CA THR A 58 -9.64 8.33 14.97
C THR A 58 -10.03 9.44 13.99
N GLY A 59 -9.90 9.25 12.68
CA GLY A 59 -10.37 10.25 11.73
C GLY A 59 -9.65 10.31 10.39
N LYS A 60 -9.61 11.52 9.82
CA LYS A 60 -9.03 11.80 8.51
C LYS A 60 -7.52 11.62 8.49
N ARG A 61 -6.97 11.44 7.29
CA ARG A 61 -5.54 11.51 7.02
C ARG A 61 -5.02 12.94 7.19
N ASP A 62 -4.87 13.38 8.42
CA ASP A 62 -4.30 14.69 8.78
C ASP A 62 -2.82 14.54 9.12
N LEU A 63 -1.98 14.57 8.08
CA LEU A 63 -0.52 14.48 8.23
C LEU A 63 0.04 15.85 8.64
N LYS A 64 0.52 15.95 9.88
CA LYS A 64 0.93 17.19 10.55
C LYS A 64 2.40 17.49 10.39
N THR A 65 3.20 16.51 9.98
CA THR A 65 4.65 16.67 9.84
C THR A 65 5.06 16.99 8.41
N ALA A 66 6.34 17.26 8.19
CA ALA A 66 6.90 17.42 6.85
C ALA A 66 6.76 16.14 5.98
N TYR A 67 6.43 14.99 6.58
CA TYR A 67 6.12 13.73 5.87
C TYR A 67 4.98 13.89 4.87
N ARG A 68 4.03 14.81 5.13
CA ARG A 68 2.94 15.10 4.20
C ARG A 68 3.45 15.47 2.79
N ALA A 69 4.61 16.13 2.72
CA ALA A 69 5.23 16.60 1.48
C ALA A 69 6.11 15.54 0.80
N THR A 70 6.30 14.37 1.42
CA THR A 70 7.01 13.25 0.80
C THR A 70 6.29 12.79 -0.46
N ALA A 71 7.07 12.45 -1.49
CA ALA A 71 6.51 11.95 -2.74
C ALA A 71 5.69 10.67 -2.50
N ASN A 72 4.52 10.55 -3.13
CA ASN A 72 3.63 9.42 -2.92
C ASN A 72 4.26 8.07 -3.28
N MET A 73 5.19 8.04 -4.23
CA MET A 73 5.96 6.84 -4.56
C MET A 73 6.92 6.44 -3.45
N GLU A 74 7.49 7.42 -2.73
CA GLU A 74 8.37 7.17 -1.60
C GLU A 74 7.57 6.72 -0.37
N LYS A 75 6.38 7.28 -0.13
CA LYS A 75 5.42 6.78 0.86
C LYS A 75 5.06 5.31 0.59
N ALA A 76 4.84 4.96 -0.68
CA ALA A 76 4.56 3.59 -1.12
C ALA A 76 5.73 2.62 -0.92
N ASN A 77 6.97 3.03 -1.25
CA ASN A 77 8.17 2.23 -0.99
C ASN A 77 8.32 1.94 0.50
N PHE A 78 8.20 2.97 1.34
CA PHE A 78 8.29 2.80 2.79
C PHE A 78 7.20 1.86 3.32
N ALA A 79 5.97 1.95 2.82
CA ALA A 79 4.88 1.08 3.22
C ALA A 79 5.12 -0.41 2.87
N LEU A 80 5.71 -0.68 1.70
CA LEU A 80 6.12 -2.03 1.31
C LEU A 80 7.24 -2.55 2.21
N ASP A 81 8.31 -1.78 2.36
CA ASP A 81 9.49 -2.21 3.12
C ASP A 81 9.17 -2.40 4.61
N LEU A 82 8.29 -1.56 5.18
CA LEU A 82 7.79 -1.74 6.55
C LEU A 82 6.96 -3.02 6.68
N GLN A 83 6.11 -3.34 5.69
CA GLN A 83 5.33 -4.57 5.69
C GLN A 83 6.24 -5.80 5.59
N ASP A 84 7.24 -5.76 4.72
CA ASP A 84 8.21 -6.84 4.56
C ASP A 84 9.02 -7.04 5.85
N PHE A 85 9.42 -5.95 6.49
CA PHE A 85 10.07 -6.01 7.80
C PHE A 85 9.23 -6.74 8.86
N VAL A 86 7.96 -6.37 9.04
CA VAL A 86 7.12 -7.02 10.06
C VAL A 86 6.77 -8.47 9.72
N ASN A 87 6.58 -8.78 8.44
CA ASN A 87 6.37 -10.14 7.96
C ASN A 87 7.60 -11.02 8.22
N ASN A 88 8.79 -10.52 7.91
CA ASN A 88 10.06 -11.23 8.15
C ASN A 88 10.36 -11.39 9.64
N ALA A 89 9.88 -10.47 10.47
CA ALA A 89 9.93 -10.60 11.92
C ALA A 89 8.88 -11.58 12.49
N GLY A 90 8.03 -12.17 11.64
CA GLY A 90 7.07 -13.21 11.99
C GLY A 90 5.69 -12.71 12.43
N GLU A 91 5.37 -11.43 12.22
CA GLU A 91 4.04 -10.91 12.54
C GLU A 91 2.96 -11.51 11.66
N LYS A 92 1.84 -11.90 12.27
CA LYS A 92 0.67 -12.41 11.57
C LYS A 92 -0.59 -11.74 12.09
N LEU A 93 -1.40 -11.20 11.18
CA LEU A 93 -2.65 -10.51 11.55
C LEU A 93 -3.67 -11.45 12.20
N ASP A 94 -3.71 -12.73 11.81
CA ASP A 94 -4.59 -13.74 12.42
C ASP A 94 -4.17 -14.17 13.84
N ASN A 95 -2.95 -13.84 14.27
CA ASN A 95 -2.44 -14.05 15.62
C ASN A 95 -1.61 -12.86 16.10
N LEU A 96 -2.18 -11.65 16.02
CA LEU A 96 -1.45 -10.44 16.35
C LEU A 96 -1.00 -10.43 17.82
N ALA A 97 -1.81 -10.95 18.75
CA ALA A 97 -1.49 -10.98 20.17
C ALA A 97 -0.19 -11.74 20.49
N GLY A 98 0.08 -12.85 19.78
CA GLY A 98 1.28 -13.66 19.98
C GLY A 98 2.45 -13.30 19.07
N THR A 99 2.23 -12.50 18.03
CA THR A 99 3.24 -12.24 16.98
C THR A 99 3.51 -10.76 16.72
N TYR A 100 2.87 -9.86 17.48
CA TYR A 100 3.03 -8.42 17.32
C TYR A 100 4.50 -8.00 17.41
N VAL A 101 4.97 -7.32 16.36
CA VAL A 101 6.27 -6.66 16.34
C VAL A 101 6.17 -5.35 17.13
N PRO A 102 6.92 -5.22 18.25
CA PRO A 102 6.84 -4.06 19.11
C PRO A 102 7.07 -2.74 18.37
N TYR A 103 6.32 -1.71 18.79
CA TYR A 103 6.44 -0.36 18.23
C TYR A 103 7.89 0.14 18.17
N SER A 104 8.68 -0.08 19.22
CA SER A 104 10.09 0.32 19.27
C SER A 104 10.91 -0.27 18.11
N LYS A 105 10.65 -1.53 17.73
CA LYS A 105 11.34 -2.15 16.60
C LYS A 105 10.90 -1.55 15.25
N ARG A 106 9.61 -1.27 15.09
CA ARG A 106 9.08 -0.57 13.91
C ARG A 106 9.71 0.81 13.79
N LYS A 107 9.74 1.57 14.88
CA LYS A 107 10.37 2.89 14.96
C LYS A 107 11.85 2.85 14.57
N SER A 108 12.64 1.94 15.14
CA SER A 108 14.06 1.82 14.78
C SER A 108 14.28 1.46 13.30
N PHE A 109 13.44 0.58 12.75
CA PHE A 109 13.45 0.29 11.32
C PHE A 109 13.14 1.55 10.50
N SER A 110 12.07 2.26 10.85
CA SER A 110 11.60 3.44 10.13
C SER A 110 12.59 4.59 10.19
N GLU A 111 13.18 4.88 11.35
CA GLU A 111 14.25 5.87 11.50
C GLU A 111 15.42 5.54 10.56
N SER A 112 15.88 4.30 10.57
CA SER A 112 16.96 3.84 9.70
C SER A 112 16.60 3.92 8.22
N TRP A 113 15.35 3.64 7.88
CA TRP A 113 14.85 3.73 6.51
C TRP A 113 14.85 5.19 6.03
N TRP A 114 14.24 6.10 6.78
CA TRP A 114 14.13 7.52 6.40
C TRP A 114 15.47 8.23 6.36
N LEU A 115 16.43 7.87 7.24
CA LEU A 115 17.81 8.38 7.16
C LEU A 115 18.50 8.06 5.83
N ARG A 116 18.17 6.93 5.20
CA ARG A 116 18.79 6.50 3.93
C ARG A 116 18.08 7.04 2.69
N HIS A 117 16.78 7.32 2.80
CA HIS A 117 15.95 7.60 1.62
C HIS A 117 15.47 9.04 1.51
N SER A 118 15.48 9.83 2.61
CA SER A 118 14.99 11.21 2.60
C SER A 118 15.99 12.22 3.10
N SER A 119 16.43 13.12 2.21
CA SER A 119 17.28 14.26 2.54
C SER A 119 16.55 15.35 3.34
N VAL A 120 15.22 15.36 3.32
CA VAL A 120 14.40 16.24 4.16
C VAL A 120 14.46 15.73 5.59
N TYR A 121 14.18 14.44 5.79
CA TYR A 121 14.18 13.81 7.10
C TYR A 121 15.52 13.99 7.85
N THR A 122 16.65 13.85 7.15
CA THR A 122 17.98 13.97 7.77
C THR A 122 18.30 15.37 8.31
N LYS A 123 17.59 16.41 7.84
CA LYS A 123 17.77 17.82 8.26
C LYS A 123 16.86 18.23 9.41
N LEU A 124 15.86 17.40 9.76
CA LEU A 124 14.91 17.69 10.83
C LEU A 124 15.57 17.51 12.21
N SER A 125 15.06 18.26 13.19
CA SER A 125 15.44 18.06 14.59
C SER A 125 15.02 16.68 15.09
N ALA A 126 15.62 16.19 16.18
CA ALA A 126 15.24 14.88 16.74
C ALA A 126 13.74 14.78 17.09
N PRO A 127 13.10 15.77 17.73
CA PRO A 127 11.65 15.72 18.00
C PRO A 127 10.79 15.71 16.72
N GLU A 128 11.20 16.42 15.68
CA GLU A 128 10.47 16.42 14.40
C GLU A 128 10.61 15.09 13.66
N ARG A 129 11.80 14.47 13.70
CA ARG A 129 12.03 13.13 13.15
C ARG A 129 11.20 12.06 13.85
N GLU A 130 11.09 12.15 15.17
CA GLU A 130 10.25 11.26 15.95
C GLU A 130 8.77 11.34 15.50
N LYS A 131 8.22 12.56 15.44
CA LYS A 131 6.85 12.77 14.96
C LYS A 131 6.66 12.29 13.52
N TRP A 132 7.63 12.55 12.64
CA TRP A 132 7.61 12.07 11.25
C TRP A 132 7.52 10.54 11.22
N VAL A 133 8.34 9.83 12.00
CA VAL A 133 8.36 8.37 12.01
C VAL A 133 7.04 7.80 12.54
N ASP A 134 6.51 8.38 13.61
CA ASP A 134 5.25 7.94 14.19
C ASP A 134 4.09 8.06 13.17
N GLU A 135 4.02 9.21 12.49
CA GLU A 135 3.05 9.49 11.43
C GLU A 135 3.24 8.57 10.21
N ALA A 136 4.49 8.38 9.78
CA ALA A 136 4.82 7.53 8.65
C ALA A 136 4.44 6.07 8.91
N ILE A 137 4.67 5.53 10.11
CA ILE A 137 4.30 4.14 10.46
C ILE A 137 2.80 3.94 10.35
N LEU A 138 2.01 4.87 10.87
CA LEU A 138 0.55 4.81 10.79
C LEU A 138 0.07 4.88 9.34
N ASP A 139 0.57 5.85 8.58
CA ASP A 139 0.18 6.03 7.19
C ASP A 139 0.57 4.83 6.32
N ALA A 140 1.80 4.32 6.49
CA ALA A 140 2.29 3.14 5.79
C ALA A 140 1.43 1.89 6.05
N THR A 141 1.08 1.65 7.33
CA THR A 141 0.24 0.52 7.72
C THR A 141 -1.14 0.62 7.07
N GLN A 142 -1.74 1.81 7.11
CA GLN A 142 -3.04 2.07 6.49
C GLN A 142 -3.01 2.00 4.96
N LEU A 143 -1.98 2.58 4.32
CA LEU A 143 -1.77 2.50 2.88
C LEU A 143 -1.73 1.03 2.44
N ARG A 144 -0.96 0.21 3.15
CA ARG A 144 -0.83 -1.21 2.81
C ARG A 144 -2.17 -1.94 2.91
N TRP A 145 -2.94 -1.67 3.96
CA TRP A 145 -4.29 -2.20 4.14
C TRP A 145 -5.23 -1.80 2.99
N GLN A 146 -5.30 -0.51 2.65
CA GLN A 146 -6.15 -0.03 1.56
C GLN A 146 -5.70 -0.54 0.18
N GLY A 147 -4.38 -0.65 -0.03
CA GLY A 147 -3.80 -1.20 -1.25
C GLY A 147 -4.21 -2.65 -1.48
N LEU A 148 -4.14 -3.47 -0.43
CA LEU A 148 -4.60 -4.86 -0.49
C LEU A 148 -6.11 -4.94 -0.79
N LYS A 149 -6.96 -4.14 -0.11
CA LYS A 149 -8.40 -4.02 -0.42
C LYS A 149 -8.67 -3.69 -1.88
N ARG A 150 -7.89 -2.77 -2.45
CA ARG A 150 -8.03 -2.34 -3.85
C ARG A 150 -7.54 -3.38 -4.85
N LEU A 151 -6.46 -4.11 -4.51
CA LEU A 151 -5.76 -4.98 -5.44
C LEU A 151 -6.33 -6.38 -5.55
N ASN A 152 -6.80 -6.98 -4.45
CA ASN A 152 -7.32 -8.34 -4.45
C ASN A 152 -7.99 -8.66 -3.10
N ALA A 153 -9.24 -9.10 -3.18
CA ALA A 153 -9.95 -9.94 -2.23
C ALA A 153 -10.48 -9.34 -0.92
N SER A 154 -11.61 -9.93 -0.53
CA SER A 154 -12.34 -9.77 0.72
C SER A 154 -11.47 -10.08 1.93
N TYR A 155 -11.66 -9.28 2.98
CA TYR A 155 -11.08 -9.56 4.29
C TYR A 155 -12.08 -10.34 5.12
N SER A 156 -11.62 -11.38 5.80
CA SER A 156 -12.43 -11.93 6.89
C SER A 156 -12.60 -10.87 7.99
N ALA A 157 -13.68 -10.96 8.74
CA ALA A 157 -13.91 -10.10 9.90
C ALA A 157 -12.71 -10.11 10.87
N SER A 158 -12.05 -11.26 11.05
CA SER A 158 -10.85 -11.38 11.89
C SER A 158 -9.68 -10.52 11.40
N HIS A 159 -9.43 -10.44 10.09
CA HIS A 159 -8.36 -9.58 9.57
C HIS A 159 -8.69 -8.10 9.77
N VAL A 160 -9.96 -7.70 9.58
CA VAL A 160 -10.41 -6.32 9.80
C VAL A 160 -10.22 -5.94 11.27
N MET A 161 -10.70 -6.78 12.19
CA MET A 161 -10.54 -6.56 13.64
C MET A 161 -9.07 -6.51 14.07
N ALA A 162 -8.23 -7.38 13.50
CA ALA A 162 -6.80 -7.38 13.79
C ALA A 162 -6.10 -6.12 13.30
N HIS A 163 -6.43 -5.67 12.08
CA HIS A 163 -5.93 -4.41 11.55
C HIS A 163 -6.38 -3.22 12.40
N ASP A 164 -7.67 -3.12 12.73
CA ASP A 164 -8.18 -2.01 13.53
C ASP A 164 -7.57 -2.00 14.94
N GLY A 165 -7.41 -3.19 15.54
CA GLY A 165 -6.69 -3.37 16.80
C GLY A 165 -5.22 -2.95 16.72
N LEU A 166 -4.52 -3.27 15.64
CA LEU A 166 -3.16 -2.81 15.37
C LEU A 166 -3.11 -1.28 15.27
N MET A 167 -3.99 -0.69 14.47
CA MET A 167 -4.01 0.77 14.28
C MET A 167 -4.29 1.51 15.59
N VAL A 168 -5.18 1.00 16.45
CA VAL A 168 -5.40 1.58 17.79
C VAL A 168 -4.15 1.48 18.66
N GLN A 169 -3.42 0.35 18.62
CA GLN A 169 -2.18 0.19 19.37
C GLN A 169 -1.09 1.15 18.91
N LEU A 170 -0.93 1.32 17.59
CA LEU A 170 0.02 2.26 17.01
C LEU A 170 -0.37 3.71 17.35
N TYR A 171 -1.65 4.05 17.23
CA TYR A 171 -2.16 5.40 17.51
C TYR A 171 -1.94 5.82 18.97
N LYS A 172 -2.17 4.91 19.94
CA LYS A 172 -1.86 5.16 21.37
C LYS A 172 -0.39 5.48 21.66
N LYS A 173 0.52 5.17 20.73
CA LYS A 173 1.94 5.54 20.84
C LYS A 173 2.23 6.92 20.27
N GLN A 174 1.40 7.40 19.33
CA GLN A 174 1.46 8.75 18.78
C GLN A 174 0.99 9.82 19.81
N ASP A 175 -0.07 9.55 20.57
CA ASP A 175 -0.67 10.48 21.57
C ASP A 175 0.19 10.72 22.83
N LYS A 176 1.43 10.22 22.89
CA LYS A 176 2.34 10.47 24.03
C LYS A 176 3.15 11.77 23.88
N TYR A 177 2.80 12.61 22.90
CA TYR A 177 3.47 13.87 22.54
C TYR A 177 2.44 14.95 22.13
#